data_AF-A0A7C5QZ25-F1
#
_entry.id   AF-A0A7C5QZ25-F1
#
_cell.length_a   1.000
_cell.length_b   1.000
_cell.length_c   1.000
_cell.angle_alpha   90.00
_cell.angle_beta   90.00
_cell.angle_gamma   90.00
#
_symmetry.space_group_name_H-M   'P 1'
#
loop_
_entity.id
_entity.type
_entity.pdbx_description
1 polymer ?
#
loop_
_entity_poly.entity_id
_entity_poly.type
_entity_poly.pdbx_seq_one_letter_code
_entity_poly.pdbx_strand_id
1 'polypeptide(L)'
;MIIIIPAQAIPVTAALVLGVIIANLAFLAVEATAAELEVHLAQDDVCVVREEREALRVVRVRYARGELALDEYQRLTFELAAAQPG
;
A
#
# COMPACT_ATOMS: atom_id res chain seq x y z
N MET A 1 47.34 29.16 8.71
CA MET A 1 47.18 28.10 9.72
C MET A 1 46.92 26.80 8.98
N ILE A 2 47.93 25.95 8.83
CA ILE A 2 47.81 24.66 8.13
C ILE A 2 47.42 23.63 9.18
N ILE A 3 46.22 23.06 9.09
CA ILE A 3 45.77 22.00 9.97
C ILE A 3 46.38 20.70 9.44
N ILE A 4 47.44 20.21 10.10
CA ILE A 4 48.06 18.92 9.77
C ILE A 4 47.18 17.83 10.41
N ILE A 5 46.36 17.18 9.59
CA ILE A 5 45.59 16.00 10.04
C ILE A 5 46.56 14.81 10.07
N PRO A 6 46.76 14.17 11.24
CA PRO A 6 47.65 13.01 11.31
C PRO A 6 47.09 11.88 10.42
N ALA A 7 47.94 11.22 9.64
CA ALA A 7 47.52 10.21 8.64
C ALA A 7 46.63 9.09 9.23
N GLN A 8 46.81 8.80 10.51
CA GLN A 8 46.05 7.86 11.33
C GLN A 8 44.62 8.32 11.69
N ALA A 9 44.29 9.60 11.55
CA ALA A 9 42.92 10.13 11.74
C ALA A 9 42.05 10.05 10.46
N ILE A 10 42.67 9.88 9.28
CA ILE A 10 42.00 9.74 7.98
C ILE A 10 41.09 8.50 7.93
N PRO A 11 41.52 7.29 8.32
CA PRO A 11 40.65 6.11 8.28
C PRO A 11 39.50 6.22 9.29
N VAL A 12 39.72 6.85 10.45
CA VAL A 12 38.69 7.06 11.47
C VAL A 12 37.60 8.01 10.96
N THR A 13 37.99 9.14 10.36
CA THR A 13 37.02 10.08 9.77
C THR A 13 36.29 9.47 8.59
N ALA A 14 36.97 8.72 7.71
CA ALA A 14 36.34 8.02 6.61
C ALA A 14 35.31 6.98 7.08
N ALA A 15 35.64 6.19 8.11
CA ALA A 15 34.71 5.22 8.69
C ALA A 15 33.48 5.89 9.32
N LEU A 16 33.66 7.04 9.98
CA LEU A 16 32.58 7.80 10.59
C LEU A 16 31.62 8.37 9.54
N VAL A 17 32.17 8.96 8.47
CA VAL A 17 31.39 9.46 7.34
C VAL A 17 30.63 8.33 6.65
N LEU A 18 31.28 7.20 6.41
CA LEU A 18 30.63 6.03 5.80
C LEU A 18 29.50 5.50 6.70
N GLY A 19 29.71 5.45 8.01
CA GLY A 19 28.68 5.05 8.98
C GLY A 19 27.46 5.97 8.94
N VAL A 20 27.65 7.28 8.87
CA VAL A 20 26.55 8.26 8.75
C VAL A 20 25.80 8.09 7.43
N ILE A 21 26.52 7.88 6.31
CA ILE A 21 25.90 7.64 5.01
C ILE A 21 25.04 6.37 5.04
N ILE A 22 25.57 5.27 5.58
CA ILE A 22 24.85 4.00 5.68
C ILE A 22 23.62 4.15 6.58
N ALA A 23 23.73 4.84 7.72
CA ALA A 23 22.60 5.07 8.61
C ALA A 23 21.48 5.89 7.93
N ASN A 24 21.85 6.94 7.20
CA ASN A 24 20.88 7.75 6.46
C ASN A 24 20.21 6.96 5.34
N LEU A 25 20.95 6.14 4.59
CA LEU A 25 20.39 5.28 3.54
C LEU A 25 19.45 4.22 4.13
N ALA A 26 19.80 3.63 5.28
CA ALA A 26 18.94 2.67 5.95
C ALA A 26 17.64 3.31 6.42
N PHE A 27 17.70 4.53 6.97
CA PHE A 27 16.51 5.27 7.38
C PHE A 27 15.61 5.59 6.19
N LEU A 28 16.17 6.09 5.09
CA LEU A 28 15.44 6.37 3.85
C LEU A 28 14.80 5.11 3.25
N ALA A 29 15.50 3.97 3.30
CA ALA A 29 14.98 2.70 2.81
C ALA A 29 13.77 2.23 3.65
N VAL A 30 13.83 2.38 4.98
CA VAL A 30 12.70 2.05 5.87
C VAL A 30 11.50 2.93 5.56
N GLU A 31 11.69 4.25 5.44
CA GLU A 31 10.60 5.17 5.08
C GLU A 31 10.01 4.87 3.71
N ALA A 32 10.86 4.56 2.71
CA ALA A 32 10.41 4.18 1.38
C ALA A 32 9.56 2.89 1.42
N THR A 33 9.99 1.87 2.18
CA THR A 33 9.21 0.63 2.31
C THR A 33 7.90 0.81 3.06
N ALA A 34 7.85 1.71 4.04
CA ALA A 34 6.62 2.04 4.75
C ALA A 34 5.64 2.78 3.83
N ALA A 35 6.13 3.75 3.06
CA ALA A 35 5.33 4.48 2.08
C ALA A 35 4.83 3.56 0.94
N GLU A 36 5.68 2.66 0.44
CA GLU A 36 5.27 1.66 -0.56
C GLU A 36 4.18 0.72 -0.03
N LEU A 37 4.25 0.32 1.24
CA LEU A 37 3.23 -0.50 1.88
C LEU A 37 1.90 0.25 2.03
N GLU A 38 1.93 1.51 2.48
CA GLU A 38 0.72 2.34 2.57
C GLU A 38 0.05 2.55 1.20
N VAL A 39 0.85 2.74 0.14
CA VAL A 39 0.33 2.85 -1.23
C VAL A 39 -0.27 1.54 -1.72
N HIS A 40 0.36 0.39 -1.43
CA HIS A 40 -0.19 -0.92 -1.80
C HIS A 40 -1.51 -1.21 -1.08
N LEU A 41 -1.59 -0.93 0.22
CA LEU A 41 -2.84 -1.12 0.98
C LEU A 41 -3.96 -0.21 0.45
N ALA A 42 -3.66 1.07 0.20
CA ALA A 42 -4.63 1.99 -0.38
C ALA A 42 -5.09 1.56 -1.79
N GLN A 43 -4.20 0.98 -2.59
CA GLN A 43 -4.53 0.46 -3.91
C GLN A 43 -5.39 -0.81 -3.84
N ASP A 44 -5.11 -1.71 -2.89
CA ASP A 44 -5.89 -2.91 -2.64
C ASP A 44 -7.31 -2.55 -2.20
N ASP A 45 -7.47 -1.59 -1.27
CA ASP A 45 -8.78 -1.09 -0.84
C ASP A 45 -9.59 -0.52 -2.02
N VAL A 46 -8.95 0.27 -2.88
CA VAL A 46 -9.60 0.83 -4.09
C VAL A 46 -10.00 -0.27 -5.08
N CYS A 47 -9.17 -1.30 -5.25
CA CYS A 47 -9.48 -2.46 -6.09
C CYS A 47 -10.69 -3.24 -5.55
N VAL A 48 -10.72 -3.54 -4.25
CA VAL A 48 -11.83 -4.26 -3.60
C VAL A 48 -13.15 -3.49 -3.78
N VAL A 49 -13.15 -2.19 -3.49
CA VAL A 49 -14.35 -1.34 -3.67
C VAL A 49 -14.84 -1.32 -5.12
N ARG A 50 -13.91 -1.37 -6.09
CA ARG A 50 -14.25 -1.41 -7.51
C ARG A 50 -14.87 -2.75 -7.91
N GLU A 51 -14.29 -3.86 -7.49
CA GLU A 51 -14.79 -5.21 -7.77
C GLU A 51 -16.19 -5.42 -7.17
N GLU A 52 -16.41 -4.97 -5.93
CA GLU A 52 -17.72 -5.04 -5.28
C GLU A 52 -18.80 -4.22 -6.00
N ARG A 53 -18.46 -3.00 -6.44
CA ARG A 53 -19.37 -2.17 -7.25
C ARG A 53 -19.71 -2.83 -8.57
N GLU A 54 -18.74 -3.49 -9.19
CA GLU A 54 -18.95 -4.21 -10.45
C GLU A 54 -19.84 -5.45 -10.25
N ALA A 55 -19.65 -6.20 -9.17
CA ALA A 55 -20.50 -7.33 -8.78
C ALA A 55 -21.96 -6.89 -8.57
N LEU A 56 -22.20 -5.81 -7.81
CA LEU A 56 -23.54 -5.25 -7.61
C LEU A 56 -24.19 -4.80 -8.94
N ARG A 57 -23.39 -4.24 -9.86
CA ARG A 57 -23.87 -3.84 -11.19
C ARG A 57 -24.32 -5.05 -12.01
N VAL A 58 -23.54 -6.13 -12.00
CA VAL A 58 -23.89 -7.38 -12.70
C VAL A 58 -25.19 -7.97 -12.15
N VAL A 59 -25.33 -8.06 -10.82
CA VAL A 59 -26.55 -8.58 -10.17
C VAL A 59 -27.79 -7.77 -10.57
N ARG A 60 -27.70 -6.43 -10.56
CA ARG A 60 -28.80 -5.55 -11.00
C ARG A 60 -29.18 -5.74 -12.47
N VAL A 61 -28.18 -5.90 -13.35
CA VAL A 61 -28.42 -6.13 -14.78
C VAL A 61 -29.14 -7.47 -15.00
N ARG A 62 -28.69 -8.54 -14.34
CA ARG A 62 -29.32 -9.86 -14.46
C ARG A 62 -30.75 -9.87 -13.94
N TYR A 63 -31.01 -9.19 -12.82
CA TYR A 63 -32.38 -9.01 -12.32
C TYR A 63 -33.26 -8.23 -13.32
N ALA A 64 -32.75 -7.14 -13.89
CA ALA A 64 -33.49 -6.36 -14.90
C ALA A 64 -33.80 -7.16 -16.18
N ARG A 65 -32.99 -8.18 -16.50
CA ARG A 65 -33.23 -9.12 -17.60
C ARG A 65 -34.18 -10.26 -17.25
N GLY A 66 -34.63 -10.35 -16.00
CA GLY A 66 -35.48 -11.46 -15.52
C GLY A 66 -34.71 -12.78 -15.34
N GLU A 67 -33.38 -12.76 -15.36
CA GLU A 67 -32.53 -13.95 -15.18
C GLU A 67 -32.36 -14.36 -13.71
N LEU A 68 -32.92 -13.56 -12.79
CA LEU A 68 -32.78 -13.69 -11.34
C LEU A 68 -34.15 -13.48 -10.69
N ALA A 69 -34.56 -14.40 -9.82
CA ALA A 69 -35.76 -14.24 -9.01
C ALA A 69 -35.57 -13.10 -7.99
N LEU A 70 -36.66 -12.48 -7.54
CA LEU A 70 -36.60 -11.38 -6.58
C LEU A 70 -35.91 -11.78 -5.27
N ASP A 71 -36.22 -12.97 -4.75
CA ASP A 71 -35.64 -13.48 -3.50
C ASP A 71 -34.12 -13.69 -3.61
N GLU A 72 -33.68 -14.18 -4.76
CA GLU A 72 -32.27 -14.43 -5.05
C GLU A 72 -31.51 -13.11 -5.29
N TYR A 73 -32.14 -12.14 -5.96
CA TYR A 73 -31.61 -10.78 -6.08
C TYR A 73 -31.40 -10.13 -4.70
N GLN A 74 -32.41 -10.18 -3.82
CA GLN A 74 -32.34 -9.61 -2.48
C GLN A 74 -31.22 -10.24 -1.65
N ARG A 75 -31.12 -11.58 -1.68
CA ARG A 75 -30.06 -12.31 -1.00
C ARG A 75 -28.67 -11.89 -1.50
N LEU A 76 -28.44 -11.89 -2.81
CA LEU A 76 -27.15 -11.51 -3.39
C LEU A 76 -26.78 -10.05 -3.09
N THR A 77 -27.75 -9.13 -3.14
CA THR A 77 -27.48 -7.73 -2.75
C THR A 77 -27.16 -7.58 -1.27
N PHE A 78 -27.77 -8.39 -0.39
CA PHE A 78 -27.49 -8.37 1.03
C PHE A 78 -26.11 -8.94 1.35
N GLU A 79 -25.75 -10.08 0.75
CA GLU A 79 -24.43 -10.70 0.88
C GLU A 79 -23.32 -9.74 0.40
N LEU A 80 -23.53 -9.07 -0.75
CA LEU A 80 -22.59 -8.07 -1.27
C LEU A 80 -22.55 -6.78 -0.44
N ALA A 81 -23.64 -6.39 0.22
CA ALA A 81 -23.66 -5.23 1.10
C ALA A 81 -23.02 -5.53 2.47
N ALA A 82 -23.15 -6.75 2.98
CA ALA A 82 -22.53 -7.20 4.22
C ALA A 82 -21.00 -7.41 4.08
N ALA A 83 -20.51 -7.60 2.86
CA ALA A 83 -19.09 -7.70 2.56
C ALA A 83 -18.35 -6.35 2.59
N GLN A 84 -19.06 -5.21 2.54
CA GLN A 84 -18.44 -3.88 2.57
C GLN A 84 -17.88 -3.57 3.97
N PRO A 85 -16.55 -3.37 4.13
CA PRO A 85 -16.01 -2.79 5.34
C PRO A 85 -16.48 -1.33 5.45
N GLY A 86 -17.13 -1.00 6.56
CA GLY A 86 -17.56 0.36 6.91
C GLY A 86 -16.41 1.25 7.37
#